data_AF-A0A8S9W2K6-F1
#
_entry.id   AF-A0A8S9W2K6-F1
#
_cell.length_a   1.000
_cell.length_b   1.000
_cell.length_c   1.000
_cell.angle_alpha   90.00
_cell.angle_beta   90.00
_cell.angle_gamma   90.00
#
_symmetry.space_group_name_H-M   'P 1'
#
loop_
_entity.id
_entity.type
_entity.pdbx_description
1 polymer ?
#
loop_
_entity_poly.entity_id
_entity_poly.type
_entity_poly.pdbx_seq_one_letter_code
_entity_poly.pdbx_strand_id
1 'polypeptide(L)'
;MTLTLKMKPKTYDFYLMVLTSAVLAIIGLVCLYGIGYYTYTTETIPQWTQTPMYGNYIDSMNQYIYPFVVLLLVVLGLCIPKRIVPRQSLLASGIGILIVTILIALVTDIGTSLAFLLAVSIVVQTVVMVLTMLGRGGLTYEREGYFVQTGSSMLHLGTVIFVLDFVSFRTSDLHLSVFWVATILITVGTVLSFYPDEVGRVVRLLQSGGGNS
;
A
#
# COMPACT_ATOMS: atom_id res chain seq x y z
N MET A 1 -13.69 32.28 0.42
CA MET A 1 -12.34 32.37 -0.19
C MET A 1 -11.96 30.97 -0.64
N THR A 2 -12.35 30.59 -1.85
CA THR A 2 -12.27 29.21 -2.36
C THR A 2 -10.92 29.04 -3.04
N LEU A 3 -9.96 28.45 -2.33
CA LEU A 3 -8.60 28.24 -2.80
C LEU A 3 -8.62 27.09 -3.83
N THR A 4 -8.98 27.40 -5.07
CA THR A 4 -8.96 26.45 -6.19
C THR A 4 -7.52 26.29 -6.67
N LEU A 5 -6.79 25.42 -5.99
CA LEU A 5 -5.45 24.96 -6.39
C LEU A 5 -5.56 24.22 -7.73
N LYS A 6 -5.45 24.97 -8.82
CA LYS A 6 -5.54 24.48 -10.20
C LYS A 6 -4.20 23.84 -10.60
N MET A 7 -3.86 22.71 -9.99
CA MET A 7 -2.65 21.96 -10.36
C MET A 7 -2.83 21.30 -11.72
N LYS A 8 -1.83 21.45 -12.60
CA LYS A 8 -1.77 20.81 -13.91
C LYS A 8 -1.88 19.27 -13.71
N PRO A 9 -2.78 18.58 -14.43
CA PRO A 9 -3.13 17.19 -14.15
C PRO A 9 -1.98 16.19 -14.29
N LYS A 10 -0.93 16.53 -15.05
CA LYS A 10 0.28 15.71 -15.21
C LYS A 10 1.28 15.88 -14.05
N THR A 11 1.27 17.04 -13.40
CA THR A 11 2.18 17.36 -12.30
C THR A 11 1.66 16.82 -10.96
N TYR A 12 0.34 16.81 -10.78
CA TYR A 12 -0.29 16.26 -9.57
C TYR A 12 -0.01 14.77 -9.36
N ASP A 13 -0.12 13.95 -10.41
CA ASP A 13 0.14 12.51 -10.33
C ASP A 13 1.61 12.22 -10.00
N PHE A 14 2.51 13.03 -10.56
CA PHE A 14 3.93 12.96 -10.24
C PHE A 14 4.20 13.26 -8.76
N TYR A 15 3.58 14.32 -8.20
CA TYR A 15 3.69 14.62 -6.77
C TYR A 15 3.14 13.50 -5.89
N LEU A 16 2.00 12.90 -6.23
CA LEU A 16 1.42 11.78 -5.47
C LEU A 16 2.36 10.56 -5.48
N MET A 17 2.94 10.24 -6.63
CA MET A 17 3.90 9.14 -6.75
C MET A 17 5.15 9.41 -5.92
N VAL A 18 5.76 10.59 -6.07
CA VAL A 18 6.93 11.00 -5.29
C VAL A 18 6.63 11.01 -3.79
N LEU A 19 5.47 11.51 -3.39
CA LEU A 19 5.04 11.53 -1.99
C LEU A 19 4.88 10.10 -1.44
N THR A 20 4.25 9.19 -2.19
CA THR A 20 4.12 7.77 -1.79
C THR A 20 5.49 7.14 -1.59
N SER A 21 6.41 7.34 -2.55
CA SER A 21 7.77 6.81 -2.48
C SER A 21 8.55 7.40 -1.30
N ALA A 22 8.41 8.71 -1.05
CA ALA A 22 9.05 9.36 0.09
C ALA A 22 8.54 8.82 1.44
N VAL A 23 7.22 8.63 1.57
CA VAL A 23 6.62 8.07 2.79
C VAL A 23 7.08 6.64 3.02
N LEU A 24 7.09 5.79 1.97
CA LEU A 24 7.62 4.43 2.06
C LEU A 24 9.10 4.41 2.45
N ALA A 25 9.92 5.31 1.89
CA ALA A 25 11.32 5.43 2.25
C ALA A 25 11.52 5.82 3.72
N ILE A 26 10.72 6.75 4.24
CA ILE A 26 10.76 7.14 5.66
C ILE A 26 10.35 5.97 6.54
N ILE A 27 9.27 5.25 6.22
CA ILE A 27 8.85 4.06 6.96
C ILE A 27 10.00 3.03 6.96
N GLY A 28 10.64 2.80 5.82
CA GLY A 28 11.80 1.92 5.70
C GLY A 28 12.97 2.33 6.61
N LEU A 29 13.28 3.64 6.68
CA LEU A 29 14.31 4.16 7.58
C LEU A 29 13.95 3.95 9.06
N VAL A 30 12.69 4.16 9.43
CA VAL A 30 12.21 3.90 10.81
C VAL A 30 12.32 2.41 11.15
N CYS A 31 11.99 1.52 10.23
CA CYS A 31 12.16 0.08 10.41
C CYS A 31 13.64 -0.31 10.58
N LEU A 32 14.54 0.23 9.76
CA LEU A 32 15.99 0.00 9.89
C LEU A 32 16.52 0.50 11.23
N TYR A 33 16.08 1.67 11.66
CA TYR A 33 16.40 2.21 12.98
C TYR A 33 15.91 1.29 14.11
N GLY A 34 14.66 0.81 14.03
CA GLY A 34 14.10 -0.13 15.01
C GLY A 34 14.89 -1.43 15.09
N ILE A 35 15.23 -2.05 13.95
CA ILE A 35 16.06 -3.27 13.92
C ILE A 35 17.44 -3.01 14.55
N GLY A 36 18.08 -1.89 14.20
CA GLY A 36 19.39 -1.52 14.77
C GLY A 36 19.34 -1.35 16.29
N TYR A 37 18.34 -0.62 16.79
CA TYR A 37 18.15 -0.40 18.21
C TYR A 37 17.82 -1.71 18.96
N TYR A 38 16.96 -2.56 18.38
CA TYR A 38 16.62 -3.87 18.93
C TYR A 38 17.85 -4.76 19.09
N THR A 39 18.68 -4.85 18.04
CA THR A 39 19.91 -5.67 18.05
C THR A 39 20.90 -5.18 19.10
N TYR A 40 21.18 -3.87 19.11
CA TYR A 40 22.09 -3.26 20.10
C TYR A 40 21.63 -3.52 21.55
N THR A 41 20.34 -3.36 21.82
CA THR A 41 19.79 -3.54 23.17
C THR A 41 19.80 -5.01 23.60
N THR A 42 19.56 -5.93 22.66
CA THR A 42 19.61 -7.38 22.92
C THR A 42 21.02 -7.85 23.29
N GLU A 43 22.06 -7.27 22.68
CA GLU A 43 23.46 -7.57 23.02
C GLU A 43 23.89 -6.97 24.37
N THR A 44 23.32 -5.82 24.74
CA THR A 44 23.71 -5.10 25.96
C THR A 44 22.96 -5.61 27.21
N ILE A 45 21.70 -6.03 27.06
CA ILE A 45 20.83 -6.43 28.17
C ILE A 45 20.27 -7.84 27.90
N PRO A 46 20.69 -8.86 28.67
CA PRO A 46 20.09 -10.19 28.60
C PRO A 46 18.60 -10.15 28.92
N GLN A 47 17.77 -10.81 28.11
CA GLN A 47 16.31 -10.88 28.28
C GLN A 47 15.59 -9.52 28.28
N TRP A 48 16.10 -8.53 27.54
CA TRP A 48 15.50 -7.20 27.47
C TRP A 48 14.01 -7.22 27.09
N THR A 49 13.57 -8.21 26.30
CA THR A 49 12.17 -8.39 25.85
C THR A 49 11.18 -8.67 26.99
N GLN A 50 11.67 -9.12 28.15
CA GLN A 50 10.84 -9.36 29.34
C GLN A 50 10.79 -8.14 30.27
N THR A 51 11.51 -7.07 29.93
CA THR A 51 11.56 -5.86 30.75
C THR A 51 10.49 -4.84 30.33
N PRO A 52 10.04 -3.96 31.25
CA PRO A 52 9.13 -2.85 30.91
C PRO A 52 9.69 -1.90 29.84
N MET A 53 11.02 -1.85 29.69
CA MET A 53 11.70 -1.04 28.67
C MET A 53 11.35 -1.50 27.24
N TYR A 54 11.04 -2.77 27.05
CA TYR A 54 10.58 -3.30 25.77
C TYR A 54 9.22 -2.72 25.37
N GLY A 55 8.29 -2.61 26.33
CA GLY A 55 6.98 -1.98 26.09
C GLY A 55 7.12 -0.52 25.64
N ASN A 56 7.92 0.27 26.37
CA ASN A 56 8.17 1.67 26.01
C ASN A 56 8.82 1.83 24.63
N TYR A 57 9.71 0.90 24.25
CA TYR A 57 10.30 0.87 22.92
C TYR A 57 9.24 0.64 21.84
N ILE A 58 8.38 -0.37 22.02
CA ILE A 58 7.30 -0.67 21.07
C ILE A 58 6.35 0.52 20.92
N ASP A 59 5.96 1.16 22.02
CA ASP A 59 5.08 2.33 22.02
C ASP A 59 5.71 3.52 21.28
N SER A 60 7.00 3.77 21.53
CA SER A 60 7.75 4.83 20.83
C SER A 60 7.84 4.56 19.32
N MET A 61 8.13 3.32 18.93
CA MET A 61 8.18 2.93 17.50
C MET A 61 6.83 3.08 16.82
N ASN A 62 5.74 2.66 17.50
CA ASN A 62 4.38 2.82 17.00
C ASN A 62 4.04 4.31 16.80
N GLN A 63 4.39 5.16 17.77
CA GLN A 63 4.14 6.60 17.69
C GLN A 63 4.87 7.24 16.51
N TYR A 64 6.10 6.81 16.19
CA TYR A 64 6.81 7.28 15.01
C TYR A 64 6.19 6.81 13.69
N ILE A 65 5.70 5.56 13.63
CA ILE A 65 5.21 4.96 12.38
C ILE A 65 3.79 5.38 12.03
N TYR A 66 2.89 5.50 13.00
CA TYR A 66 1.47 5.81 12.77
C TYR A 66 1.18 7.02 11.85
N PRO A 67 1.79 8.21 12.02
CA PRO A 67 1.50 9.34 11.15
C PRO A 67 1.87 9.06 9.69
N PHE A 68 2.96 8.32 9.44
CA PHE A 68 3.37 7.94 8.09
C PHE A 68 2.45 6.87 7.49
N VAL A 69 1.97 5.93 8.31
CA VAL A 69 0.96 4.95 7.88
C VAL A 69 -0.35 5.62 7.48
N VAL A 70 -0.84 6.56 8.28
CA VAL A 70 -2.05 7.35 7.95
C VAL A 70 -1.82 8.16 6.69
N LEU A 71 -0.69 8.84 6.57
CA LEU A 71 -0.33 9.60 5.38
C LEU A 71 -0.26 8.70 4.14
N LEU A 72 0.37 7.53 4.25
CA LEU A 72 0.46 6.55 3.19
C LEU A 72 -0.93 6.08 2.75
N LEU A 73 -1.84 5.81 3.70
CA LEU A 73 -3.22 5.43 3.42
C LEU A 73 -3.97 6.51 2.65
N VAL A 74 -3.85 7.77 3.06
CA VAL A 74 -4.48 8.90 2.37
C VAL A 74 -3.95 9.02 0.95
N VAL A 75 -2.63 8.94 0.79
CA VAL A 75 -1.99 9.08 -0.53
C VAL A 75 -2.35 7.91 -1.45
N LEU A 76 -2.32 6.66 -0.96
CA LEU A 76 -2.74 5.48 -1.72
C LEU A 76 -4.22 5.55 -2.10
N GLY A 77 -5.08 5.98 -1.17
CA GLY A 77 -6.50 6.22 -1.41
C GLY A 77 -6.76 7.24 -2.52
N LEU A 78 -5.88 8.24 -2.66
CA LEU A 78 -5.94 9.23 -3.73
C LEU A 78 -5.35 8.74 -5.07
N CYS A 79 -4.56 7.66 -5.08
CA CYS A 79 -3.94 7.09 -6.27
C CYS A 79 -4.84 6.08 -7.03
N ILE A 80 -5.64 5.28 -6.32
CA ILE A 80 -6.61 4.30 -6.88
C ILE A 80 -7.69 4.90 -7.82
N PRO A 81 -8.31 6.06 -7.52
CA PRO A 81 -9.59 6.39 -8.13
C PRO A 81 -9.46 6.79 -9.62
N LYS A 82 -8.34 7.37 -10.02
CA LYS A 82 -8.22 8.03 -11.33
C LYS A 82 -8.37 7.08 -12.54
N ARG A 83 -8.24 5.75 -12.37
CA ARG A 83 -8.18 4.78 -13.47
C ARG A 83 -9.53 4.26 -13.98
N ILE A 84 -10.65 4.39 -13.23
CA ILE A 84 -11.86 3.59 -13.51
C ILE A 84 -13.15 4.43 -13.60
N VAL A 85 -13.24 5.60 -12.97
CA VAL A 85 -14.52 6.35 -12.87
C VAL A 85 -14.28 7.87 -13.05
N PRO A 86 -15.21 8.62 -13.68
CA PRO A 86 -15.11 10.07 -13.80
C PRO A 86 -14.92 10.76 -12.44
N ARG A 87 -13.99 11.73 -12.41
CA ARG A 87 -13.47 12.43 -11.22
C ARG A 87 -14.51 12.87 -10.18
N GLN A 88 -15.71 13.26 -10.60
CA GLN A 88 -16.73 13.82 -9.70
C GLN A 88 -17.41 12.76 -8.80
N SER A 89 -17.83 11.63 -9.37
CA SER A 89 -18.47 10.54 -8.60
C SER A 89 -17.48 9.91 -7.60
N LEU A 90 -16.20 9.98 -7.94
CA LEU A 90 -15.13 9.37 -7.18
C LEU A 90 -14.61 10.22 -6.03
N LEU A 91 -14.57 11.54 -6.24
CA LEU A 91 -14.37 12.46 -5.12
C LEU A 91 -15.51 12.32 -4.11
N ALA A 92 -16.76 12.16 -4.58
CA ALA A 92 -17.90 11.96 -3.69
C ALA A 92 -17.79 10.67 -2.87
N SER A 93 -17.43 9.53 -3.49
CA SER A 93 -17.28 8.27 -2.76
C SER A 93 -16.04 8.24 -1.84
N GLY A 94 -14.91 8.81 -2.27
CA GLY A 94 -13.70 8.91 -1.45
C GLY A 94 -13.89 9.81 -0.24
N ILE A 95 -14.53 10.98 -0.41
CA ILE A 95 -14.91 11.86 0.69
C ILE A 95 -15.92 11.16 1.60
N GLY A 96 -16.89 10.44 1.02
CA GLY A 96 -17.87 9.67 1.79
C GLY A 96 -17.21 8.63 2.70
N ILE A 97 -16.30 7.81 2.16
CA ILE A 97 -15.55 6.81 2.95
C ILE A 97 -14.73 7.50 4.04
N LEU A 98 -14.05 8.60 3.71
CA LEU A 98 -13.20 9.31 4.66
C LEU A 98 -14.02 9.96 5.80
N ILE A 99 -15.18 10.54 5.49
CA ILE A 99 -16.12 11.05 6.50
C ILE A 99 -16.62 9.91 7.39
N VAL A 100 -17.01 8.77 6.81
CA VAL A 100 -17.45 7.59 7.58
C VAL A 100 -16.32 7.10 8.48
N THR A 101 -15.08 7.04 8.01
CA THR A 101 -13.93 6.67 8.85
C THR A 101 -13.71 7.67 9.97
N ILE A 102 -13.83 8.97 9.73
CA ILE A 102 -13.72 10.00 10.80
C ILE A 102 -14.83 9.81 11.82
N LEU A 103 -16.07 9.56 11.38
CA LEU A 103 -17.20 9.32 12.30
C LEU A 103 -16.97 8.06 13.15
N ILE A 104 -16.43 6.99 12.56
CA ILE A 104 -16.04 5.79 13.30
C ILE A 104 -14.93 6.12 14.30
N ALA A 105 -13.91 6.88 13.89
CA ALA A 105 -12.79 7.30 14.76
C ALA A 105 -13.22 8.19 15.94
N LEU A 106 -14.37 8.86 15.85
CA LEU A 106 -14.93 9.63 16.97
C LEU A 106 -15.65 8.75 18.00
N VAL A 107 -16.07 7.54 17.60
CA VAL A 107 -16.85 6.61 18.44
C VAL A 107 -15.98 5.44 18.94
N THR A 108 -14.91 5.11 18.22
CA THR A 108 -14.01 3.98 18.50
C THR A 108 -12.54 4.43 18.56
N ASP A 109 -11.66 3.53 18.99
CA ASP A 109 -10.21 3.78 18.94
C ASP A 109 -9.69 4.02 17.51
N ILE A 110 -8.57 4.73 17.42
CA ILE A 110 -7.87 5.01 16.15
C ILE A 110 -7.52 3.69 15.43
N GLY A 111 -7.14 2.64 16.17
CA GLY A 111 -6.81 1.34 15.59
C GLY A 111 -7.95 0.68 14.82
N THR A 112 -9.17 0.69 15.37
CA THR A 112 -10.35 0.08 14.75
C THR A 112 -10.86 0.89 13.56
N SER A 113 -10.80 2.23 13.63
CA SER A 113 -11.14 3.08 12.49
C SER A 113 -10.17 2.92 11.31
N LEU A 114 -8.85 2.82 11.57
CA LEU A 114 -7.87 2.51 10.52
C LEU A 114 -8.09 1.11 9.94
N ALA A 115 -8.33 0.10 10.78
CA ALA A 115 -8.58 -1.27 10.34
C ALA A 115 -9.77 -1.34 9.36
N PHE A 116 -10.85 -0.61 9.66
CA PHE A 116 -12.00 -0.51 8.78
C PHE A 116 -11.66 0.17 7.45
N LEU A 117 -10.96 1.31 7.47
CA LEU A 117 -10.54 2.00 6.25
C LEU A 117 -9.64 1.11 5.39
N LEU A 118 -8.70 0.39 6.01
CA LEU A 118 -7.80 -0.55 5.35
C LEU A 118 -8.57 -1.70 4.72
N ALA A 119 -9.53 -2.29 5.43
CA ALA A 119 -10.37 -3.36 4.90
C ALA A 119 -11.15 -2.91 3.66
N VAL A 120 -11.77 -1.72 3.71
CA VAL A 120 -12.48 -1.14 2.56
C VAL A 120 -11.52 -0.88 1.39
N SER A 121 -10.33 -0.35 1.66
CA SER A 121 -9.31 -0.11 0.63
C SER A 121 -8.87 -1.39 -0.06
N ILE A 122 -8.67 -2.49 0.69
CA ILE A 122 -8.31 -3.80 0.14
C ILE A 122 -9.40 -4.32 -0.78
N VAL A 123 -10.67 -4.24 -0.36
CA VAL A 123 -11.80 -4.69 -1.18
C VAL A 123 -11.85 -3.91 -2.49
N VAL A 124 -11.75 -2.58 -2.42
CA VAL A 124 -11.77 -1.72 -3.61
C VAL A 124 -10.59 -2.05 -4.53
N GLN A 125 -9.35 -2.10 -4.01
CA GLN A 125 -8.16 -2.43 -4.80
C GLN A 125 -8.21 -3.83 -5.41
N THR A 126 -8.77 -4.81 -4.71
CA THR A 126 -8.95 -6.17 -5.23
C THR A 126 -9.90 -6.16 -6.42
N VAL A 127 -11.03 -5.45 -6.31
CA VAL A 127 -11.98 -5.29 -7.43
C VAL A 127 -11.31 -4.61 -8.62
N VAL A 128 -10.54 -3.55 -8.38
CA VAL A 128 -9.75 -2.86 -9.42
C VAL A 128 -8.77 -3.82 -10.11
N MET A 129 -8.04 -4.62 -9.33
CA MET A 129 -7.07 -5.58 -9.84
C MET A 129 -7.75 -6.64 -10.71
N VAL A 130 -8.87 -7.22 -10.24
CA VAL A 130 -9.63 -8.23 -10.99
C VAL A 130 -10.18 -7.65 -12.29
N LEU A 131 -10.74 -6.43 -12.27
CA LEU A 131 -11.22 -5.76 -13.48
C LEU A 131 -10.09 -5.49 -14.48
N THR A 132 -8.91 -5.11 -13.98
CA THR A 132 -7.71 -4.89 -14.79
C THR A 132 -7.26 -6.20 -15.45
N MET A 133 -7.22 -7.30 -14.68
CA MET A 133 -6.84 -8.62 -15.20
C MET A 133 -7.82 -9.18 -16.23
N LEU A 134 -9.11 -8.92 -16.06
CA LEU A 134 -10.14 -9.40 -16.98
C LEU A 134 -10.20 -8.61 -18.29
N GLY A 135 -9.49 -7.48 -18.40
CA GLY A 135 -9.51 -6.62 -19.60
C GLY A 135 -10.90 -6.11 -19.99
N ARG A 136 -11.88 -6.21 -19.09
CA ARG A 136 -13.33 -6.04 -19.37
C ARG A 136 -13.87 -4.62 -19.14
N GLY A 137 -13.05 -3.70 -18.65
CA GLY A 137 -13.37 -2.28 -18.74
C GLY A 137 -12.80 -1.75 -20.04
N GLY A 138 -13.61 -1.08 -20.89
CA GLY A 138 -13.20 -0.41 -22.14
C GLY A 138 -12.17 0.70 -21.94
N LEU A 139 -11.03 0.32 -21.38
CA LEU A 139 -9.84 1.09 -21.07
C LEU A 139 -8.94 0.89 -22.29
N THR A 140 -9.31 1.51 -23.39
CA THR A 140 -8.44 1.72 -24.55
C THR A 140 -7.27 2.58 -24.09
N TYR A 141 -6.22 1.94 -23.59
CA TYR A 141 -4.98 2.60 -23.16
C TYR A 141 -3.98 2.54 -24.32
N GLU A 142 -3.94 3.61 -25.10
CA GLU A 142 -3.12 3.73 -26.30
C GLU A 142 -1.59 3.75 -26.04
N ARG A 143 -1.08 3.69 -24.79
CA ARG A 143 0.37 3.80 -24.52
C ARG A 143 0.99 3.09 -23.31
N GLU A 144 0.23 2.49 -22.37
CA GLU A 144 0.81 1.80 -21.20
C GLU A 144 0.53 0.29 -21.28
N GLY A 145 1.57 -0.54 -21.23
CA GLY A 145 1.45 -1.99 -21.37
C GLY A 145 0.68 -2.64 -20.21
N TYR A 146 -0.13 -3.66 -20.53
CA TYR A 146 -0.94 -4.45 -19.58
C TYR A 146 -0.17 -4.92 -18.32
N PHE A 147 1.11 -5.30 -18.50
CA PHE A 147 2.00 -5.73 -17.42
C PHE A 147 2.34 -4.61 -16.43
N VAL A 148 2.56 -3.38 -16.91
CA VAL A 148 2.87 -2.22 -16.06
C VAL A 148 1.69 -1.89 -15.15
N GLN A 149 0.49 -1.96 -15.69
CA GLN A 149 -0.73 -1.65 -14.97
C GLN A 149 -1.08 -2.71 -13.92
N THR A 150 -0.94 -3.99 -14.29
CA THR A 150 -1.12 -5.11 -13.35
C THR A 150 -0.09 -5.04 -12.22
N GLY A 151 1.18 -4.75 -12.56
CA GLY A 151 2.25 -4.55 -11.58
C GLY A 151 1.95 -3.42 -10.60
N SER A 152 1.50 -2.26 -11.10
CA SER A 152 1.14 -1.11 -10.26
C SER A 152 0.00 -1.45 -9.31
N SER A 153 -1.05 -2.14 -9.79
CA SER A 153 -2.17 -2.56 -8.93
C SER A 153 -1.74 -3.57 -7.85
N MET A 154 -0.85 -4.51 -8.18
CA MET A 154 -0.28 -5.45 -7.20
C MET A 154 0.55 -4.73 -6.15
N LEU A 155 1.33 -3.71 -6.55
CA LEU A 155 2.17 -2.92 -5.64
C LEU A 155 1.30 -2.12 -4.64
N HIS A 156 0.23 -1.50 -5.14
CA HIS A 156 -0.75 -0.80 -4.31
C HIS A 156 -1.46 -1.75 -3.34
N LEU A 157 -1.97 -2.88 -3.83
CA LEU A 157 -2.65 -3.87 -2.99
C LEU A 157 -1.70 -4.46 -1.94
N GLY A 158 -0.48 -4.82 -2.33
CA GLY A 158 0.54 -5.35 -1.43
C GLY A 158 0.89 -4.36 -0.32
N THR A 159 1.00 -3.07 -0.65
CA THR A 159 1.28 -2.02 0.33
C THR A 159 0.12 -1.83 1.31
N VAL A 160 -1.13 -1.88 0.83
CA VAL A 160 -2.29 -1.77 1.74
C VAL A 160 -2.42 -2.99 2.63
N ILE A 161 -2.17 -4.20 2.13
CA ILE A 161 -2.13 -5.42 2.96
C ILE A 161 -1.00 -5.33 3.99
N PHE A 162 0.18 -4.84 3.60
CA PHE A 162 1.30 -4.61 4.52
C PHE A 162 0.93 -3.64 5.65
N VAL A 163 0.23 -2.56 5.33
CA VAL A 163 -0.24 -1.61 6.34
C VAL A 163 -1.35 -2.20 7.22
N LEU A 164 -2.28 -2.99 6.65
CA LEU A 164 -3.30 -3.71 7.42
C LEU A 164 -2.65 -4.65 8.43
N ASP A 165 -1.68 -5.42 7.99
CA ASP A 165 -0.93 -6.33 8.83
C ASP A 165 -0.29 -5.59 10.01
N PHE A 166 0.40 -4.49 9.71
CA PHE A 166 1.05 -3.65 10.72
C PHE A 166 0.06 -2.99 11.69
N VAL A 167 -1.15 -2.62 11.26
CA VAL A 167 -2.12 -1.93 12.13
C VAL A 167 -2.96 -2.92 12.93
N SER A 168 -3.47 -3.97 12.29
CA SER A 168 -4.50 -4.87 12.82
C SER A 168 -4.00 -6.21 13.36
N PHE A 169 -2.90 -6.76 12.82
CA PHE A 169 -2.47 -8.13 13.15
C PHE A 169 -1.29 -8.20 14.13
N ARG A 170 -0.92 -7.08 14.76
CA ARG A 170 0.26 -6.98 15.66
C ARG A 170 0.37 -8.04 16.75
N THR A 171 -0.75 -8.50 17.28
CA THR A 171 -0.81 -9.48 18.38
C THR A 171 -1.23 -10.87 17.92
N SER A 172 -1.41 -11.08 16.62
CA SER A 172 -1.90 -12.34 16.06
C SER A 172 -0.76 -13.12 15.40
N ASP A 173 -0.75 -14.43 15.59
CA ASP A 173 0.20 -15.34 14.93
C ASP A 173 0.11 -15.29 13.39
N LEU A 174 -1.00 -14.76 12.85
CA LEU A 174 -1.19 -14.57 11.41
C LEU A 174 -0.34 -13.44 10.82
N HIS A 175 0.27 -12.59 11.66
CA HIS A 175 1.09 -11.46 11.23
C HIS A 175 2.16 -11.90 10.22
N LEU A 176 2.89 -12.97 10.54
CA LEU A 176 3.99 -13.45 9.70
C LEU A 176 3.49 -13.90 8.32
N SER A 177 2.36 -14.59 8.26
CA SER A 177 1.78 -15.08 7.00
C SER A 177 1.32 -13.93 6.11
N VAL A 178 0.62 -12.93 6.69
CA VAL A 178 0.13 -11.77 5.94
C VAL A 178 1.30 -10.91 5.46
N PHE A 179 2.33 -10.73 6.29
CA PHE A 179 3.57 -10.05 5.92
C PHE A 179 4.22 -10.68 4.68
N TRP A 180 4.34 -12.01 4.62
CA TRP A 180 4.91 -12.70 3.47
C TRP A 180 4.07 -12.51 2.20
N VAL A 181 2.75 -12.60 2.30
CA VAL A 181 1.84 -12.34 1.18
C VAL A 181 2.03 -10.92 0.66
N ALA A 182 2.07 -9.93 1.54
CA ALA A 182 2.30 -8.53 1.17
C ALA A 182 3.66 -8.33 0.49
N THR A 183 4.71 -8.94 1.05
CA THR A 183 6.07 -8.89 0.51
C THR A 183 6.16 -9.48 -0.89
N ILE A 184 5.52 -10.63 -1.12
CA ILE A 184 5.45 -11.25 -2.45
C ILE A 184 4.71 -10.33 -3.43
N LEU A 185 3.55 -9.79 -3.04
CA LEU A 185 2.78 -8.88 -3.89
C LEU A 185 3.57 -7.63 -4.28
N ILE A 186 4.26 -7.01 -3.32
CA ILE A 186 5.10 -5.82 -3.56
C ILE A 186 6.26 -6.18 -4.48
N THR A 187 6.94 -7.31 -4.23
CA THR A 187 8.08 -7.74 -5.03
C THR A 187 7.67 -8.05 -6.47
N VAL A 188 6.63 -8.86 -6.66
CA VAL A 188 6.08 -9.20 -7.97
C VAL A 188 5.56 -7.95 -8.68
N GLY A 189 4.81 -7.10 -7.98
CA GLY A 189 4.32 -5.83 -8.51
C GLY A 189 5.44 -4.93 -8.99
N THR A 190 6.53 -4.82 -8.22
CA THR A 190 7.73 -4.06 -8.57
C THR A 190 8.39 -4.63 -9.84
N VAL A 191 8.60 -5.94 -9.91
CA VAL A 191 9.19 -6.59 -11.10
C VAL A 191 8.33 -6.34 -12.34
N LEU A 192 7.01 -6.51 -12.25
CA LEU A 192 6.08 -6.26 -13.36
C LEU A 192 6.06 -4.79 -13.80
N SER A 193 6.18 -3.85 -12.85
CA SER A 193 6.17 -2.43 -13.14
C SER A 193 7.47 -1.92 -13.77
N PHE A 194 8.63 -2.44 -13.36
CA PHE A 194 9.94 -1.98 -13.87
C PHE A 194 10.49 -2.79 -15.04
N TYR A 195 10.09 -4.06 -15.19
CA TYR A 195 10.58 -4.93 -16.26
C TYR A 195 9.44 -5.48 -17.17
N PRO A 196 8.52 -4.64 -17.66
CA PRO A 196 7.38 -5.10 -18.45
C PRO A 196 7.80 -5.80 -19.76
N ASP A 197 8.86 -5.32 -20.40
CA ASP A 197 9.33 -5.84 -21.69
C ASP A 197 10.02 -7.21 -21.55
N GLU A 198 10.80 -7.40 -20.48
CA GLU A 198 11.49 -8.66 -20.22
C GLU A 198 10.50 -9.73 -19.74
N VAL A 199 9.54 -9.39 -18.88
CA VAL A 199 8.45 -10.30 -18.49
C VAL A 199 7.61 -10.70 -19.70
N GLY A 200 7.26 -9.73 -20.56
CA GLY A 200 6.55 -10.00 -21.81
C GLY A 200 7.32 -10.92 -22.76
N ARG A 201 8.65 -10.83 -22.79
CA ARG A 201 9.52 -11.71 -23.58
C ARG A 201 9.54 -13.13 -23.00
N VAL A 202 9.69 -13.29 -21.69
CA VAL A 202 9.68 -14.61 -21.03
C VAL A 202 8.34 -15.32 -21.21
N VAL A 203 7.22 -14.62 -21.06
CA VAL A 203 5.88 -15.20 -21.27
C VAL A 203 5.72 -15.67 -22.72
N ARG A 204 6.16 -14.88 -23.70
CA ARG A 204 6.13 -15.30 -25.12
C ARG A 204 7.03 -16.50 -25.38
N LEU A 205 8.21 -16.56 -24.75
CA LEU A 205 9.12 -17.70 -24.86
C LEU A 205 8.49 -18.98 -24.29
N LEU A 206 7.87 -18.92 -23.11
CA LEU A 206 7.14 -20.04 -22.51
C LEU A 206 5.96 -20.49 -23.39
N GLN A 207 5.23 -19.56 -23.99
CA GLN A 207 4.13 -19.88 -24.92
C GLN A 207 4.65 -20.50 -26.23
N SER A 208 5.81 -20.07 -26.73
CA SER A 208 6.43 -20.64 -27.94
C SER A 208 7.10 -22.00 -27.70
N GLY A 209 7.55 -22.27 -26.47
CA GLY A 209 8.17 -23.55 -26.09
C GLY A 209 7.16 -24.66 -25.78
N GLY A 210 5.92 -24.32 -25.43
CA GLY A 210 4.84 -25.29 -25.13
C GLY A 210 3.98 -25.70 -26.33
N GLY A 211 4.28 -25.21 -27.53
CA GLY A 211 3.49 -25.49 -28.76
C GLY A 211 4.06 -26.58 -29.68
N ASN A 212 5.14 -27.25 -29.30
CA ASN A 212 5.75 -28.36 -30.04
C ASN A 212 5.72 -29.66 -29.22
N SER A 213 4.53 -30.11 -28.84
CA SER A 213 4.31 -31.46 -28.31
C SER A 213 3.03 -32.04 -28.88
#